data_AF-A0A1M6D627-F1
#
_entry.id   AF-A0A1M6D627-F1
#
_cell.length_a   1.000
_cell.length_b   1.000
_cell.length_c   1.000
_cell.angle_alpha   90.00
_cell.angle_beta   90.00
_cell.angle_gamma   90.00
#
_symmetry.space_group_name_H-M   'P 1'
#
loop_
_entity.id
_entity.type
_entity.pdbx_description
1 polymer ?
#
loop_
_entity_poly.entity_id
_entity_poly.type
_entity_poly.pdbx_seq_one_letter_code
_entity_poly.pdbx_strand_id
1 'polypeptide(L)'
;MKKLLLVSLTILFLSCGDEKKEKEIVVTQPVDVKIERFDKLFYESKPEDLQTLKANYPFFFPPGNEDTVWTNKLSNPLLKELYQEVQKKYGDDKVLEKNVGDLVGRIKHFFPESRTPRVITLINEVDREAKAIYADTLAIISLDCYLGKDHRFYTDFPEFEKIGFEENQMLPDLVNSFMQGKIASPSDRSLLSQMIYYGKLLYAKDELIPEVSDAAKIGYTEQQLEWCKANEAQMWSYFIENKLLYEANQKNEFRFIHEAPFSKFYLEIDNESPGKVGQWLGWQIVRSFMDNNSVSFNQLLELDAKTIFERSKYKPEK
;
A
#
# COMPACT_ATOMS: atom_id res chain seq x y z
N MET A 1 72.80 -7.68 26.36
CA MET A 1 72.02 -8.58 25.47
C MET A 1 70.73 -8.95 26.17
N LYS A 2 69.58 -8.71 25.51
CA LYS A 2 68.27 -9.44 25.56
C LYS A 2 67.84 -10.01 26.93
N LYS A 3 66.65 -9.73 27.48
CA LYS A 3 65.32 -9.87 26.86
C LYS A 3 64.30 -8.98 27.60
N LEU A 4 63.58 -8.13 26.86
CA LEU A 4 62.33 -7.51 27.32
C LEU A 4 61.24 -8.60 27.36
N LEU A 5 60.54 -8.73 28.48
CA LEU A 5 59.29 -9.49 28.56
C LEU A 5 58.18 -8.68 27.87
N LEU A 6 57.73 -9.17 26.71
CA LEU A 6 56.58 -8.64 26.00
C LEU A 6 55.32 -9.31 26.59
N VAL A 7 54.65 -8.62 27.51
CA VAL A 7 53.30 -8.99 27.95
C VAL A 7 52.33 -8.53 26.86
N SER A 8 51.84 -9.47 26.07
CA SER A 8 50.79 -9.23 25.09
C SER A 8 49.47 -9.04 25.84
N LEU A 9 49.03 -7.79 25.95
CA LEU A 9 47.69 -7.43 26.40
C LEU A 9 46.77 -7.48 25.18
N THR A 10 46.10 -8.61 24.98
CA THR A 10 45.10 -8.76 23.94
C THR A 10 43.85 -8.01 24.36
N ILE A 11 43.66 -6.81 23.82
CA ILE A 11 42.43 -6.03 23.95
C ILE A 11 41.37 -6.73 23.11
N LEU A 12 40.44 -7.41 23.79
CA LEU A 12 39.19 -7.89 23.19
C LEU A 12 38.33 -6.65 22.87
N PHE A 13 38.34 -6.24 21.60
CA PHE A 13 37.34 -5.33 21.07
C PHE A 13 35.99 -6.07 21.04
N LEU A 14 35.20 -5.90 22.10
CA LEU A 14 33.76 -6.14 22.05
C LEU A 14 33.16 -5.06 21.14
N SER A 15 33.07 -5.38 19.85
CA SER A 15 32.20 -4.69 18.92
C SER A 15 30.76 -5.02 19.33
N CYS A 16 30.12 -4.12 20.08
CA CYS A 16 28.67 -4.03 20.07
C CYS A 16 28.29 -3.54 18.67
N GLY A 17 28.00 -4.47 17.77
CA GLY A 17 27.12 -4.17 16.65
C GLY A 17 25.73 -3.98 17.23
N ASP A 18 25.12 -2.82 16.98
CA ASP A 18 23.68 -2.65 17.17
C ASP A 18 23.00 -3.59 16.17
N GLU A 19 22.73 -4.82 16.62
CA GLU A 19 21.77 -5.69 15.94
C GLU A 19 20.43 -4.94 15.97
N LYS A 20 20.10 -4.29 14.84
CA LYS A 20 18.71 -3.90 14.56
C LYS A 20 17.88 -5.15 14.77
N LYS A 21 17.20 -5.23 15.92
CA LYS A 21 16.22 -6.27 16.18
C LYS A 21 15.23 -6.19 15.03
N GLU A 22 15.28 -7.16 14.10
CA GLU A 22 14.15 -7.42 13.24
C GLU A 22 12.96 -7.55 14.18
N LYS A 23 12.03 -6.61 14.08
CA LYS A 23 10.72 -6.76 14.71
C LYS A 23 10.11 -7.96 14.01
N GLU A 24 10.29 -9.13 14.58
CA GLU A 24 9.58 -10.33 14.17
C GLU A 24 8.11 -10.07 14.54
N ILE A 25 7.34 -9.49 13.61
CA ILE A 25 5.90 -9.34 13.75
C ILE A 25 5.33 -10.74 13.53
N VAL A 26 5.44 -11.56 14.56
CA VAL A 26 4.89 -12.90 14.60
C VAL A 26 3.37 -12.74 14.53
N VAL A 27 2.77 -13.25 13.46
CA VAL A 27 1.31 -13.40 13.37
C VAL A 27 0.89 -14.30 14.53
N THR A 28 0.38 -13.70 15.60
CA THR A 28 0.06 -14.45 16.81
C THR A 28 -1.12 -15.39 16.61
N GLN A 29 -1.99 -15.16 15.62
CA GLN A 29 -3.13 -16.01 15.28
C GLN A 29 -3.49 -15.90 13.78
N PRO A 30 -3.25 -16.94 12.95
CA PRO A 30 -3.76 -16.96 11.58
C PRO A 30 -5.30 -16.98 11.61
N VAL A 31 -5.93 -16.15 10.78
CA VAL A 31 -7.38 -16.10 10.64
C VAL A 31 -7.77 -16.85 9.38
N ASP A 32 -8.58 -17.90 9.52
CA ASP A 32 -9.16 -18.56 8.35
C ASP A 32 -10.19 -17.63 7.70
N VAL A 33 -9.96 -17.34 6.43
CA VAL A 33 -10.78 -16.49 5.59
C VAL A 33 -11.20 -17.32 4.39
N LYS A 34 -12.48 -17.25 4.02
CA LYS A 34 -13.01 -17.83 2.78
C LYS A 34 -13.28 -16.72 1.79
N ILE A 35 -12.85 -16.91 0.54
CA ILE A 35 -13.16 -15.98 -0.54
C ILE A 35 -14.52 -16.32 -1.13
N GLU A 36 -15.45 -15.37 -1.08
CA GLU A 36 -16.70 -15.42 -1.82
C GLU A 36 -16.47 -14.92 -3.25
N ARG A 37 -16.46 -15.85 -4.22
CA ARG A 37 -16.25 -15.56 -5.64
C ARG A 37 -17.52 -15.00 -6.30
N PHE A 38 -17.89 -13.76 -5.98
CA PHE A 38 -19.06 -13.12 -6.60
C PHE A 38 -18.89 -12.96 -8.11
N ASP A 39 -17.67 -12.80 -8.62
CA ASP A 39 -17.38 -12.87 -10.05
C ASP A 39 -17.88 -14.17 -10.69
N LYS A 40 -17.61 -15.34 -10.09
CA LYS A 40 -18.12 -16.64 -10.57
C LYS A 40 -19.64 -16.71 -10.44
N LEU A 41 -20.16 -16.37 -9.27
CA LEU A 41 -21.60 -16.40 -9.00
C LEU A 41 -22.38 -15.54 -10.00
N PHE A 42 -21.83 -14.39 -10.39
CA PHE A 42 -22.45 -13.50 -11.36
C PHE A 42 -22.32 -14.06 -12.79
N TYR A 43 -21.11 -14.25 -13.31
CA TYR A 43 -20.90 -14.60 -14.73
C TYR A 43 -21.29 -16.03 -15.12
N GLU A 44 -21.48 -16.92 -14.15
CA GLU A 44 -22.00 -18.28 -14.38
C GLU A 44 -23.53 -18.38 -14.19
N SER A 45 -24.17 -17.31 -13.70
CA SER A 45 -25.61 -17.25 -13.52
C SER A 45 -26.37 -17.05 -14.83
N LYS A 46 -27.66 -17.40 -14.81
CA LYS A 46 -28.60 -17.06 -15.88
C LYS A 46 -29.45 -15.85 -15.47
N PRO A 47 -30.10 -15.17 -16.44
CA PRO A 47 -31.00 -14.05 -16.12
C PRO A 47 -32.07 -14.38 -15.07
N GLU A 48 -32.53 -15.63 -15.01
CA GLU A 48 -33.55 -16.07 -14.05
C GLU A 48 -33.01 -16.13 -12.60
N ASP A 49 -31.70 -16.30 -12.41
CA ASP A 49 -31.06 -16.38 -11.10
C ASP A 49 -30.79 -14.98 -10.48
N LEU A 50 -30.95 -13.92 -11.27
CA LEU A 50 -30.60 -12.55 -10.90
C LEU A 50 -31.32 -12.09 -9.61
N GLN A 51 -32.59 -12.47 -9.44
CA GLN A 51 -33.36 -12.09 -8.25
C GLN A 51 -32.79 -12.74 -6.97
N THR A 52 -32.28 -13.97 -7.07
CA THR A 52 -31.60 -14.64 -5.95
C THR A 52 -30.26 -13.99 -5.65
N LEU A 53 -29.48 -13.63 -6.67
CA LEU A 53 -28.22 -12.89 -6.48
C LEU A 53 -28.46 -11.53 -5.82
N LYS A 54 -29.49 -10.80 -6.24
CA LYS A 54 -29.92 -9.53 -5.63
C LYS A 54 -30.25 -9.67 -4.16
N ALA A 55 -30.97 -10.72 -3.78
CA ALA A 55 -31.34 -10.97 -2.40
C ALA A 55 -30.12 -11.28 -1.50
N ASN A 56 -29.14 -12.02 -2.03
CA ASN A 56 -27.95 -12.44 -1.28
C ASN A 56 -26.84 -11.35 -1.24
N TYR A 57 -26.76 -10.50 -2.27
CA TYR A 57 -25.72 -9.49 -2.45
C TYR A 57 -26.28 -8.09 -2.76
N PRO A 58 -27.24 -7.56 -1.99
CA PRO A 58 -27.98 -6.33 -2.35
C PRO A 58 -27.08 -5.09 -2.54
N PHE A 59 -25.92 -5.05 -1.90
CA PHE A 59 -24.94 -3.95 -2.03
C PHE A 59 -24.29 -3.86 -3.42
N PHE A 60 -24.34 -4.92 -4.25
CA PHE A 60 -23.93 -4.88 -5.65
C PHE A 60 -25.08 -4.55 -6.62
N PHE A 61 -26.30 -4.41 -6.11
CA PHE A 61 -27.49 -4.14 -6.89
C PHE A 61 -28.24 -2.92 -6.33
N PRO A 62 -27.66 -1.71 -6.45
CA PRO A 62 -28.26 -0.50 -5.87
C PRO A 62 -29.66 -0.24 -6.45
N PRO A 63 -30.63 0.19 -5.61
CA PRO A 63 -32.00 0.40 -6.02
C PRO A 63 -32.11 1.48 -7.11
N GLY A 64 -33.12 1.37 -7.97
CA GLY A 64 -33.35 2.31 -9.07
C GLY A 64 -32.68 1.93 -10.40
N ASN A 65 -31.95 0.81 -10.45
CA ASN A 65 -31.43 0.25 -11.69
C ASN A 65 -32.32 -0.88 -12.20
N GLU A 66 -32.60 -0.88 -13.51
CA GLU A 66 -33.36 -1.91 -14.21
C GLU A 66 -32.59 -3.22 -14.34
N ASP A 67 -33.27 -4.36 -14.29
CA ASP A 67 -32.66 -5.71 -14.43
C ASP A 67 -31.78 -5.83 -15.70
N THR A 68 -32.15 -5.09 -16.74
CA THR A 68 -31.44 -5.01 -18.02
C THR A 68 -29.98 -4.55 -17.88
N VAL A 69 -29.65 -3.74 -16.88
CA VAL A 69 -28.26 -3.32 -16.62
C VAL A 69 -27.37 -4.54 -16.39
N TRP A 70 -27.82 -5.48 -15.55
CA TRP A 70 -27.03 -6.65 -15.19
C TRP A 70 -27.12 -7.76 -16.24
N THR A 71 -28.29 -7.99 -16.85
CA THR A 71 -28.42 -9.00 -17.90
C THR A 71 -27.64 -8.62 -19.18
N ASN A 72 -27.50 -7.33 -19.47
CA ASN A 72 -26.60 -6.84 -20.51
C ASN A 72 -25.13 -7.11 -20.16
N LYS A 73 -24.72 -6.93 -18.90
CA LYS A 73 -23.36 -7.29 -18.46
C LYS A 73 -23.09 -8.80 -18.60
N LEU A 74 -24.03 -9.65 -18.18
CA LEU A 74 -23.94 -11.11 -18.31
C LEU A 74 -23.79 -11.59 -19.75
N SER A 75 -24.31 -10.84 -20.72
CA SER A 75 -24.26 -11.20 -22.14
C SER A 75 -23.14 -10.52 -22.92
N ASN A 76 -22.46 -9.52 -22.33
CA ASN A 76 -21.42 -8.74 -22.99
C ASN A 76 -20.18 -9.61 -23.31
N PRO A 77 -19.78 -9.73 -24.60
CA PRO A 77 -18.64 -10.56 -24.99
C PRO A 77 -17.30 -10.14 -24.37
N LEU A 78 -17.06 -8.83 -24.23
CA LEU A 78 -15.82 -8.30 -23.68
C LEU A 78 -15.71 -8.62 -22.18
N LEU A 79 -16.81 -8.49 -21.44
CA LEU A 79 -16.85 -8.82 -20.01
C LEU A 79 -16.75 -10.33 -19.76
N LYS A 80 -17.30 -11.16 -20.66
CA LYS A 80 -17.08 -12.62 -20.61
C LYS A 80 -15.62 -13.00 -20.85
N GLU A 81 -14.94 -12.32 -21.77
CA GLU A 81 -13.52 -12.54 -21.98
C GLU A 81 -12.69 -12.08 -20.78
N LEU A 82 -13.02 -10.92 -20.19
CA LEU A 82 -12.41 -10.45 -18.95
C LEU A 82 -12.58 -11.47 -17.81
N TYR A 83 -13.79 -12.04 -17.69
CA TYR A 83 -14.07 -13.13 -16.77
C TYR A 83 -13.19 -14.35 -17.00
N GLN A 84 -12.99 -14.76 -18.26
CA GLN A 84 -12.12 -15.89 -18.59
C GLN A 84 -10.67 -15.65 -18.18
N GLU A 85 -10.12 -14.46 -18.41
CA GLU A 85 -8.75 -14.14 -17.98
C GLU A 85 -8.62 -14.08 -16.44
N VAL A 86 -9.65 -13.59 -15.74
CA VAL A 86 -9.72 -13.67 -14.27
C VAL A 86 -9.72 -15.12 -13.79
N GLN A 87 -10.52 -16.01 -14.39
CA GLN A 87 -10.56 -17.42 -13.99
C GLN A 87 -9.24 -18.15 -14.27
N LYS A 88 -8.57 -17.78 -15.36
CA LYS A 88 -7.27 -18.33 -15.74
C LYS A 88 -6.17 -17.94 -14.75
N LYS A 89 -6.17 -16.70 -14.26
CA LYS A 89 -5.19 -16.22 -13.27
C LYS A 89 -5.53 -16.66 -11.84
N TYR A 90 -6.80 -16.52 -11.45
CA TYR A 90 -7.31 -16.74 -10.10
C TYR A 90 -8.20 -17.98 -10.00
N GLY A 91 -7.75 -19.11 -10.55
CA GLY A 91 -8.49 -20.37 -10.50
C GLY A 91 -8.51 -21.03 -9.12
N ASP A 92 -7.45 -20.84 -8.32
CA ASP A 92 -7.31 -21.33 -6.94
C ASP A 92 -7.20 -20.13 -5.98
N ASP A 93 -8.08 -20.11 -4.98
CA ASP A 93 -8.20 -19.01 -4.02
C ASP A 93 -7.27 -19.18 -2.80
N LYS A 94 -6.60 -20.32 -2.62
CA LYS A 94 -5.82 -20.62 -1.40
C LYS A 94 -4.74 -19.60 -1.06
N VAL A 95 -4.03 -19.10 -2.08
CA VAL A 95 -2.98 -18.09 -1.88
C VAL A 95 -3.61 -16.79 -1.39
N LEU A 96 -4.73 -16.40 -1.98
CA LEU A 96 -5.47 -15.21 -1.59
C LEU A 96 -6.09 -15.35 -0.19
N GLU A 97 -6.72 -16.49 0.11
CA GLU A 97 -7.25 -16.82 1.44
C GLU A 97 -6.17 -16.71 2.51
N LYS A 98 -5.00 -17.31 2.27
CA LYS A 98 -3.87 -17.25 3.20
C LYS A 98 -3.40 -15.81 3.40
N ASN A 99 -3.12 -15.10 2.32
CA ASN A 99 -2.57 -13.75 2.36
C ASN A 99 -3.52 -12.76 3.06
N VAL A 100 -4.82 -12.83 2.75
CA VAL A 100 -5.83 -11.99 3.41
C VAL A 100 -6.03 -12.43 4.86
N GLY A 101 -6.01 -13.73 5.16
CA GLY A 101 -6.07 -14.26 6.51
C GLY A 101 -4.92 -13.78 7.41
N ASP A 102 -3.70 -13.77 6.89
CA ASP A 102 -2.51 -13.26 7.57
C ASP A 102 -2.63 -11.73 7.83
N LEU A 103 -3.09 -10.96 6.83
CA LEU A 103 -3.38 -9.54 6.98
C LEU A 103 -4.44 -9.29 8.07
N VAL A 104 -5.56 -10.00 8.04
CA VAL A 104 -6.64 -9.86 9.04
C VAL A 104 -6.13 -10.22 10.44
N GLY A 105 -5.29 -11.26 10.56
CA GLY A 105 -4.64 -11.62 11.82
C GLY A 105 -3.80 -10.47 12.40
N ARG A 106 -2.99 -9.81 11.58
CA ARG A 106 -2.19 -8.64 12.00
C ARG A 106 -3.05 -7.41 12.27
N ILE A 107 -4.09 -7.17 11.48
CA ILE A 107 -5.06 -6.11 11.77
C ILE A 107 -5.66 -6.31 13.16
N LYS A 108 -6.07 -7.52 13.53
CA LYS A 108 -6.62 -7.80 14.87
C LYS A 108 -5.59 -7.67 15.98
N HIS A 109 -4.31 -7.92 15.70
CA HIS A 109 -3.24 -7.69 16.67
C HIS A 109 -3.16 -6.21 17.08
N PHE A 110 -3.15 -5.29 16.11
CA PHE A 110 -3.06 -3.85 16.37
C PHE A 110 -4.41 -3.22 16.72
N PHE A 111 -5.50 -3.77 16.20
CA PHE A 111 -6.87 -3.30 16.38
C PHE A 111 -7.78 -4.46 16.84
N PRO A 112 -7.74 -4.85 18.13
CA PRO A 112 -8.49 -6.01 18.64
C PRO A 112 -10.01 -5.96 18.43
N GLU A 113 -10.57 -4.77 18.31
CA GLU A 113 -12.01 -4.55 18.05
C GLU A 113 -12.40 -4.79 16.57
N SER A 114 -11.41 -4.95 15.67
CA SER A 114 -11.66 -5.23 14.26
C SER A 114 -12.27 -6.61 14.05
N ARG A 115 -13.37 -6.66 13.29
CA ARG A 115 -14.05 -7.90 12.94
C ARG A 115 -13.32 -8.61 11.80
N THR A 116 -13.47 -9.93 11.71
CA THR A 116 -13.09 -10.65 10.48
C THR A 116 -14.06 -10.24 9.38
N PRO A 117 -13.58 -9.74 8.24
CA PRO A 117 -14.46 -9.33 7.15
C PRO A 117 -14.94 -10.57 6.38
N ARG A 118 -16.11 -10.45 5.76
CA ARG A 118 -16.45 -11.25 4.58
C ARG A 118 -15.58 -10.75 3.43
N VAL A 119 -14.88 -11.65 2.76
CA VAL A 119 -13.99 -11.29 1.65
C VAL A 119 -14.62 -11.72 0.35
N ILE A 120 -14.90 -10.76 -0.52
CA ILE A 120 -15.68 -10.96 -1.74
C ILE A 120 -14.87 -10.47 -2.93
N THR A 121 -14.71 -11.31 -3.95
CA THR A 121 -14.10 -10.89 -5.22
C THR A 121 -15.15 -10.62 -6.27
N LEU A 122 -14.90 -9.65 -7.13
CA LEU A 122 -15.75 -9.35 -8.28
C LEU A 122 -14.92 -8.98 -9.51
N ILE A 123 -15.64 -8.74 -10.61
CA ILE A 123 -15.15 -8.04 -11.79
C ILE A 123 -15.92 -6.73 -11.86
N ASN A 124 -15.20 -5.62 -11.89
CA ASN A 124 -15.77 -4.28 -11.86
C ASN A 124 -15.28 -3.40 -13.03
N GLU A 125 -15.13 -4.00 -14.21
CA GLU A 125 -14.83 -3.30 -15.46
C GLU A 125 -13.53 -2.48 -15.41
N VAL A 126 -12.54 -2.98 -14.68
CA VAL A 126 -11.24 -2.34 -14.44
C VAL A 126 -11.39 -0.94 -13.81
N ASP A 127 -12.33 -0.78 -12.87
CA ASP A 127 -12.46 0.44 -12.08
C ASP A 127 -11.25 0.60 -11.13
N ARG A 128 -10.31 1.45 -11.55
CA ARG A 128 -9.06 1.73 -10.83
C ARG A 128 -9.25 2.45 -9.49
N GLU A 129 -10.41 3.10 -9.27
CA GLU A 129 -10.70 3.81 -8.03
C GLU A 129 -11.28 2.84 -6.97
N ALA A 130 -11.90 1.74 -7.42
CA ALA A 130 -12.55 0.73 -6.59
C ALA A 130 -11.91 -0.66 -6.72
N LYS A 131 -10.56 -0.73 -6.81
CA LYS A 131 -9.83 -2.01 -6.94
C LYS A 131 -9.93 -2.88 -5.70
N ALA A 132 -9.77 -2.27 -4.52
CA ALA A 132 -9.89 -2.94 -3.23
C ALA A 132 -10.52 -2.03 -2.20
N ILE A 133 -11.54 -2.52 -1.51
CA ILE A 133 -12.27 -1.78 -0.48
C ILE A 133 -12.28 -2.62 0.79
N TYR A 134 -11.87 -2.06 1.91
CA TYR A 134 -11.98 -2.69 3.23
C TYR A 134 -12.78 -1.76 4.15
N ALA A 135 -14.01 -2.17 4.47
CA ALA A 135 -14.94 -1.42 5.31
C ALA A 135 -15.53 -2.32 6.40
N ASP A 136 -15.00 -2.22 7.62
CA ASP A 136 -15.44 -2.93 8.83
C ASP A 136 -15.55 -4.46 8.65
N THR A 137 -16.73 -4.94 8.24
CA THR A 137 -17.05 -6.37 8.07
C THR A 137 -16.99 -6.86 6.63
N LEU A 138 -16.55 -6.01 5.70
CA LEU A 138 -16.53 -6.33 4.27
C LEU A 138 -15.20 -5.94 3.64
N ALA A 139 -14.56 -6.88 2.95
CA ALA A 139 -13.43 -6.63 2.07
C ALA A 139 -13.80 -7.05 0.65
N ILE A 140 -13.72 -6.12 -0.30
CA ILE A 140 -14.06 -6.32 -1.70
C ILE A 140 -12.80 -6.19 -2.54
N ILE A 141 -12.58 -7.12 -3.48
CA ILE A 141 -11.41 -7.13 -4.37
C ILE A 141 -11.88 -7.32 -5.83
N SER A 142 -11.60 -6.33 -6.68
CA SER A 142 -11.87 -6.39 -8.12
C SER A 142 -10.72 -7.10 -8.83
N LEU A 143 -10.83 -8.41 -9.05
CA LEU A 143 -9.73 -9.25 -9.57
C LEU A 143 -9.31 -8.87 -10.99
N ASP A 144 -10.22 -8.28 -11.75
CA ASP A 144 -9.97 -7.73 -13.08
C ASP A 144 -9.07 -6.51 -13.10
N CYS A 145 -8.75 -5.92 -11.94
CA CYS A 145 -7.74 -4.87 -11.80
C CYS A 145 -6.34 -5.42 -11.51
N TYR A 146 -6.16 -6.75 -11.39
CA TYR A 146 -4.89 -7.35 -10.97
C TYR A 146 -4.37 -8.42 -11.95
N LEU A 147 -4.65 -8.29 -13.25
CA LEU A 147 -4.24 -9.29 -14.26
C LEU A 147 -2.76 -9.20 -14.64
N GLY A 148 -2.05 -8.15 -14.21
CA GLY A 148 -0.65 -7.86 -14.55
C GLY A 148 -0.55 -6.67 -15.49
N LYS A 149 0.42 -5.79 -15.28
CA LYS A 149 0.47 -4.45 -15.90
C LYS A 149 0.48 -4.47 -17.44
N ASP A 150 0.99 -5.54 -18.04
CA ASP A 150 1.12 -5.72 -19.49
C ASP A 150 -0.11 -6.39 -20.13
N HIS A 151 -1.17 -6.64 -19.37
CA HIS A 151 -2.37 -7.31 -19.87
C HIS A 151 -3.12 -6.45 -20.91
N ARG A 152 -3.69 -7.09 -21.94
CA ARG A 152 -4.35 -6.40 -23.08
C ARG A 152 -5.48 -5.44 -22.68
N PHE A 153 -6.16 -5.73 -21.56
CA PHE A 153 -7.23 -4.88 -21.02
C PHE A 153 -6.71 -3.56 -20.44
N TYR A 154 -5.40 -3.42 -20.24
CA TYR A 154 -4.79 -2.23 -19.66
C TYR A 154 -4.07 -1.35 -20.68
N THR A 155 -4.15 -1.67 -21.98
CA THR A 155 -3.38 -1.00 -23.04
C THR A 155 -3.59 0.52 -23.04
N ASP A 156 -4.82 0.97 -22.81
CA ASP A 156 -5.22 2.39 -22.87
C ASP A 156 -4.93 3.19 -21.60
N PHE A 157 -4.45 2.55 -20.52
CA PHE A 157 -4.06 3.25 -19.30
C PHE A 157 -2.67 3.89 -19.45
N PRO A 158 -2.38 5.00 -18.76
CA PRO A 158 -1.03 5.55 -18.69
C PRO A 158 -0.04 4.55 -18.06
N GLU A 159 1.17 4.43 -18.63
CA GLU A 159 2.18 3.46 -18.18
C GLU A 159 2.48 3.50 -16.67
N PHE A 160 2.53 4.70 -16.08
CA PHE A 160 2.82 4.86 -14.65
C PHE A 160 1.71 4.30 -13.76
N GLU A 161 0.45 4.29 -14.22
CA GLU A 161 -0.68 3.73 -13.47
C GLU A 161 -0.71 2.20 -13.58
N LYS A 162 -0.18 1.61 -14.65
CA LYS A 162 -0.25 0.16 -14.90
C LYS A 162 0.48 -0.67 -13.84
N ILE A 163 1.48 -0.08 -13.17
CA ILE A 163 2.15 -0.69 -12.00
C ILE A 163 1.10 -1.10 -10.94
N GLY A 164 0.06 -0.28 -10.80
CA GLY A 164 -1.08 -0.51 -9.92
C GLY A 164 -1.96 -1.72 -10.26
N PHE A 165 -1.75 -2.36 -11.41
CA PHE A 165 -2.52 -3.53 -11.88
C PHE A 165 -1.78 -4.86 -11.76
N GLU A 166 -0.65 -4.87 -11.06
CA GLU A 166 0.04 -6.09 -10.66
C GLU A 166 -0.63 -6.77 -9.47
N GLU A 167 -0.59 -8.09 -9.42
CA GLU A 167 -1.18 -8.88 -8.32
C GLU A 167 -0.58 -8.51 -6.94
N ASN A 168 0.70 -8.12 -6.92
CA ASN A 168 1.39 -7.69 -5.71
C ASN A 168 0.85 -6.36 -5.11
N GLN A 169 -0.05 -5.65 -5.82
CA GLN A 169 -0.69 -4.43 -5.34
C GLN A 169 -1.98 -4.71 -4.54
N MET A 170 -2.52 -5.93 -4.59
CA MET A 170 -3.78 -6.27 -3.94
C MET A 170 -3.74 -6.07 -2.41
N LEU A 171 -2.70 -6.59 -1.74
CA LEU A 171 -2.52 -6.39 -0.30
C LEU A 171 -2.21 -4.93 0.07
N PRO A 172 -1.26 -4.23 -0.61
CA PRO A 172 -1.08 -2.79 -0.41
C PRO A 172 -2.35 -1.95 -0.53
N ASP A 173 -3.22 -2.27 -1.50
CA ASP A 173 -4.49 -1.56 -1.71
C ASP A 173 -5.50 -1.85 -0.57
N LEU A 174 -5.61 -3.10 -0.12
CA LEU A 174 -6.45 -3.46 1.03
C LEU A 174 -5.98 -2.78 2.32
N VAL A 175 -4.67 -2.77 2.58
CA VAL A 175 -4.09 -2.08 3.74
C VAL A 175 -4.39 -0.58 3.65
N ASN A 176 -4.18 0.04 2.49
CA ASN A 176 -4.50 1.45 2.29
C ASN A 176 -5.98 1.73 2.57
N SER A 177 -6.89 0.94 2.01
CA SER A 177 -8.34 1.12 2.21
C SER A 177 -8.73 1.01 3.69
N PHE A 178 -8.22 0.00 4.39
CA PHE A 178 -8.48 -0.17 5.83
C PHE A 178 -7.93 0.99 6.66
N MET A 179 -6.68 1.42 6.38
CA MET A 179 -5.98 2.42 7.18
C MET A 179 -6.43 3.86 6.93
N GLN A 180 -7.02 4.17 5.77
CA GLN A 180 -7.60 5.49 5.52
C GLN A 180 -8.71 5.85 6.53
N GLY A 181 -9.45 4.86 7.04
CA GLY A 181 -10.42 5.06 8.12
C GLY A 181 -9.82 5.15 9.53
N LYS A 182 -8.52 4.90 9.69
CA LYS A 182 -7.81 4.86 10.99
C LYS A 182 -6.87 6.05 11.20
N ILE A 183 -6.46 6.73 10.14
CA ILE A 183 -5.54 7.87 10.19
C ILE A 183 -6.32 9.12 9.83
N ALA A 184 -6.34 10.10 10.74
CA ALA A 184 -6.95 11.38 10.47
C ALA A 184 -6.25 12.07 9.30
N SER A 185 -7.03 12.52 8.32
CA SER A 185 -6.50 13.36 7.24
C SER A 185 -5.89 14.64 7.82
N PRO A 186 -4.81 15.17 7.21
CA PRO A 186 -4.21 16.42 7.64
C PRO A 186 -5.23 17.56 7.72
N SER A 187 -5.20 18.31 8.83
CA SER A 187 -6.03 19.51 9.01
C SER A 187 -5.47 20.72 8.26
N ASP A 188 -4.18 20.70 7.94
CA ASP A 188 -3.49 21.69 7.12
C ASP A 188 -3.02 21.10 5.78
N ARG A 189 -2.65 21.99 4.84
CA ARG A 189 -2.16 21.62 3.51
C ARG A 189 -0.65 21.73 3.35
N SER A 190 0.10 21.78 4.44
CA SER A 190 1.56 21.82 4.37
C SER A 190 2.10 20.53 3.75
N LEU A 191 3.18 20.65 2.97
CA LEU A 191 3.82 19.48 2.36
C LEU A 191 4.22 18.46 3.43
N LEU A 192 4.76 18.91 4.57
CA LEU A 192 5.13 18.04 5.68
C LEU A 192 3.94 17.23 6.20
N SER A 193 2.79 17.87 6.44
CA SER A 193 1.60 17.16 6.92
C SER A 193 1.13 16.11 5.93
N GLN A 194 1.19 16.38 4.63
CA GLN A 194 0.89 15.40 3.58
C GLN A 194 1.92 14.26 3.57
N MET A 195 3.22 14.57 3.58
CA MET A 195 4.29 13.59 3.63
C MET A 195 4.14 12.64 4.82
N ILE A 196 3.87 13.16 6.02
CA ILE A 196 3.70 12.33 7.22
C ILE A 196 2.42 11.50 7.17
N TYR A 197 1.31 12.03 6.63
CA TYR A 197 0.10 11.25 6.46
C TYR A 197 0.32 10.01 5.58
N TYR A 198 0.90 10.19 4.39
CA TYR A 198 1.22 9.07 3.50
C TYR A 198 2.36 8.20 4.06
N GLY A 199 3.30 8.81 4.79
CA GLY A 199 4.36 8.08 5.50
C GLY A 199 3.80 7.11 6.56
N LYS A 200 2.74 7.51 7.28
CA LYS A 200 2.04 6.62 8.22
C LYS A 200 1.29 5.50 7.50
N LEU A 201 0.66 5.78 6.35
CA LEU A 201 0.01 4.76 5.53
C LEU A 201 1.02 3.71 5.04
N LEU A 202 2.21 4.16 4.60
CA LEU A 202 3.29 3.26 4.18
C LEU A 202 3.91 2.50 5.35
N TYR A 203 4.09 3.14 6.51
CA TYR A 203 4.54 2.45 7.73
C TYR A 203 3.52 1.42 8.21
N ALA A 204 2.22 1.67 8.04
CA ALA A 204 1.19 0.66 8.33
C ALA A 204 1.37 -0.59 7.46
N LYS A 205 1.87 -0.45 6.22
CA LYS A 205 2.22 -1.60 5.38
C LYS A 205 3.46 -2.34 5.89
N ASP A 206 4.42 -1.66 6.50
CA ASP A 206 5.54 -2.34 7.18
C ASP A 206 5.05 -3.26 8.29
N GLU A 207 4.06 -2.81 9.05
CA GLU A 207 3.55 -3.56 10.21
C GLU A 207 2.52 -4.64 9.80
N LEU A 208 1.70 -4.38 8.78
CA LEU A 208 0.59 -5.27 8.38
C LEU A 208 0.94 -6.25 7.27
N ILE A 209 1.91 -5.95 6.41
CA ILE A 209 2.34 -6.80 5.30
C ILE A 209 3.88 -6.79 5.15
N PRO A 210 4.64 -7.17 6.20
CA PRO A 210 6.10 -7.08 6.23
C PRO A 210 6.78 -7.90 5.12
N GLU A 211 6.16 -8.99 4.66
CA GLU A 211 6.64 -9.83 3.56
C GLU A 211 6.56 -9.17 2.18
N VAL A 212 5.78 -8.10 2.03
CA VAL A 212 5.64 -7.38 0.76
C VAL A 212 6.85 -6.45 0.59
N SER A 213 7.51 -6.49 -0.56
CA SER A 213 8.65 -5.63 -0.88
C SER A 213 8.30 -4.15 -0.73
N ASP A 214 9.28 -3.32 -0.36
CA ASP A 214 9.09 -1.87 -0.24
C ASP A 214 8.61 -1.22 -1.55
N ALA A 215 9.07 -1.71 -2.71
CA ALA A 215 8.64 -1.22 -4.02
C ALA A 215 7.14 -1.47 -4.23
N ALA A 216 6.66 -2.68 -3.95
CA ALA A 216 5.24 -2.99 -4.00
C ALA A 216 4.40 -2.21 -2.98
N LYS A 217 4.89 -1.99 -1.74
CA LYS A 217 4.17 -1.21 -0.71
C LYS A 217 3.87 0.22 -1.17
N ILE A 218 4.82 0.88 -1.85
CA ILE A 218 4.64 2.24 -2.36
C ILE A 218 4.05 2.29 -3.78
N GLY A 219 3.94 1.15 -4.46
CA GLY A 219 3.48 1.07 -5.86
C GLY A 219 4.51 1.66 -6.81
N TYR A 220 5.76 1.21 -6.68
CA TYR A 220 6.91 1.50 -7.54
C TYR A 220 7.41 0.21 -8.19
N THR A 221 8.13 0.38 -9.30
CA THR A 221 9.10 -0.62 -9.74
C THR A 221 10.33 -0.62 -8.82
N GLU A 222 11.09 -1.73 -8.81
CA GLU A 222 12.36 -1.78 -8.06
C GLU A 222 13.32 -0.66 -8.49
N GLN A 223 13.37 -0.34 -9.78
CA GLN A 223 14.23 0.71 -10.31
C GLN A 223 13.87 2.11 -9.77
N GLN A 224 12.57 2.39 -9.64
CA GLN A 224 12.08 3.64 -9.04
C GLN A 224 12.40 3.73 -7.56
N LEU A 225 12.29 2.61 -6.82
CA LEU A 225 12.67 2.56 -5.41
C LEU A 225 14.18 2.81 -5.24
N GLU A 226 15.02 2.17 -6.05
CA GLU A 226 16.47 2.38 -6.03
C GLU A 226 16.84 3.82 -6.40
N TRP A 227 16.13 4.43 -7.35
CA TRP A 227 16.31 5.85 -7.65
C TRP A 227 16.03 6.73 -6.43
N CYS A 228 14.95 6.48 -5.69
CA CYS A 228 14.65 7.25 -4.48
C CYS A 228 15.75 7.11 -3.42
N LYS A 229 16.25 5.89 -3.19
CA LYS A 229 17.37 5.65 -2.26
C LYS A 229 18.63 6.39 -2.69
N ALA A 230 19.00 6.30 -3.96
CA ALA A 230 20.20 6.94 -4.51
C ALA A 230 20.14 8.47 -4.51
N ASN A 231 18.93 9.05 -4.47
CA ASN A 231 18.70 10.50 -4.53
C ASN A 231 18.10 11.08 -3.24
N GLU A 232 18.07 10.32 -2.14
CA GLU A 232 17.42 10.72 -0.88
C GLU A 232 17.96 12.06 -0.36
N ALA A 233 19.29 12.19 -0.29
CA ALA A 233 19.96 13.39 0.22
C ALA A 233 19.70 14.62 -0.67
N GLN A 234 19.64 14.44 -1.98
CA GLN A 234 19.40 15.49 -2.96
C GLN A 234 17.94 15.96 -2.89
N MET A 235 16.98 15.03 -2.86
CA MET A 235 15.56 15.36 -2.69
C MET A 235 15.32 16.09 -1.37
N TRP A 236 15.91 15.60 -0.28
CA TRP A 236 15.79 16.23 1.02
C TRP A 236 16.38 17.64 1.05
N SER A 237 17.59 17.82 0.51
CA SER A 237 18.23 19.14 0.39
C SER A 237 17.34 20.11 -0.39
N TYR A 238 16.77 19.67 -1.52
CA TYR A 238 15.85 20.49 -2.30
C TYR A 238 14.64 20.96 -1.47
N PHE A 239 14.03 20.07 -0.68
CA PHE A 239 12.85 20.40 0.14
C PHE A 239 13.19 21.43 1.23
N ILE A 240 14.39 21.33 1.81
CA ILE A 240 14.88 22.24 2.85
C ILE A 240 15.29 23.61 2.27
N GLU A 241 16.11 23.62 1.23
CA GLU A 241 16.63 24.85 0.60
C GLU A 241 15.51 25.71 0.03
N ASN A 242 14.51 25.08 -0.58
CA ASN A 242 13.32 25.75 -1.11
C ASN A 242 12.22 25.96 -0.05
N LYS A 243 12.48 25.60 1.22
CA LYS A 243 11.57 25.81 2.37
C LYS A 243 10.18 25.20 2.19
N LEU A 244 10.08 24.09 1.44
CA LEU A 244 8.79 23.53 0.98
C LEU A 244 7.99 22.84 2.08
N LEU A 245 8.65 22.31 3.12
CA LEU A 245 8.01 21.47 4.14
C LEU A 245 6.79 22.13 4.78
N TYR A 246 6.89 23.42 5.12
CA TYR A 246 5.82 24.15 5.80
C TYR A 246 4.93 24.94 4.82
N GLU A 247 5.15 24.85 3.52
CA GLU A 247 4.32 25.53 2.53
C GLU A 247 2.99 24.84 2.34
N ALA A 248 1.91 25.57 2.64
CA ALA A 248 0.53 25.15 2.35
C ALA A 248 0.16 25.46 0.89
N ASN A 249 0.77 24.76 -0.05
CA ASN A 249 0.58 24.96 -1.49
C ASN A 249 0.14 23.68 -2.19
N GLN A 250 -1.08 23.66 -2.71
CA GLN A 250 -1.66 22.51 -3.41
C GLN A 250 -0.80 22.07 -4.62
N LYS A 251 -0.03 22.98 -5.23
CA LYS A 251 0.91 22.59 -6.30
C LYS A 251 1.96 21.60 -5.81
N ASN A 252 2.40 21.67 -4.55
CA ASN A 252 3.39 20.75 -4.01
C ASN A 252 2.81 19.33 -3.84
N GLU A 253 1.49 19.19 -3.62
CA GLU A 253 0.82 17.89 -3.64
C GLU A 253 0.91 17.24 -5.03
N PHE A 254 0.59 17.98 -6.09
CA PHE A 254 0.71 17.48 -7.47
C PHE A 254 2.15 17.21 -7.91
N ARG A 255 3.14 17.89 -7.31
CA ARG A 255 4.55 17.72 -7.66
C ARG A 255 5.19 16.51 -6.97
N PHE A 256 4.80 16.24 -5.73
CA PHE A 256 5.55 15.33 -4.85
C PHE A 256 4.70 14.27 -4.15
N ILE A 257 3.38 14.44 -4.05
CA ILE A 257 2.52 13.56 -3.27
C ILE A 257 1.64 12.69 -4.17
N HIS A 258 0.99 13.28 -5.17
CA HIS A 258 0.09 12.53 -6.04
C HIS A 258 0.85 11.59 -6.97
N GLU A 259 0.13 10.57 -7.43
CA GLU A 259 0.62 9.68 -8.47
C GLU A 259 0.81 10.45 -9.78
N ALA A 260 1.94 10.23 -10.43
CA ALA A 260 2.36 10.91 -11.63
C ALA A 260 3.47 10.10 -12.32
N PRO A 261 3.73 10.32 -13.62
CA PRO A 261 4.87 9.72 -14.30
C PRO A 261 6.21 10.02 -13.62
N PHE A 262 6.36 11.24 -13.08
CA PHE A 262 7.55 11.72 -12.39
C PHE A 262 7.24 12.88 -11.44
N SER A 263 8.15 13.15 -10.51
CA SER A 263 8.08 14.31 -9.61
C SER A 263 8.75 15.55 -10.20
N LYS A 264 8.17 16.72 -9.93
CA LYS A 264 8.57 17.98 -10.59
C LYS A 264 9.42 18.86 -9.68
N PHE A 265 10.75 18.72 -9.77
CA PHE A 265 11.72 19.60 -9.11
C PHE A 265 12.03 20.86 -9.94
N TYR A 266 11.53 20.92 -11.17
CA TYR A 266 11.87 21.93 -12.18
C TYR A 266 13.37 21.89 -12.54
N LEU A 267 13.91 20.68 -12.62
CA LEU A 267 15.26 20.38 -13.07
C LEU A 267 15.20 19.59 -14.39
N GLU A 268 16.32 19.54 -15.12
CA GLU A 268 16.41 18.81 -16.39
C GLU A 268 16.18 17.30 -16.22
N ILE A 269 16.49 16.77 -15.04
CA ILE A 269 16.41 15.34 -14.70
C ILE A 269 15.06 14.93 -14.08
N ASP A 270 14.06 15.81 -14.06
CA ASP A 270 12.76 15.53 -13.43
C ASP A 270 12.14 14.22 -13.94
N ASN A 271 12.27 13.94 -15.24
CA ASN A 271 11.73 12.75 -15.91
C ASN A 271 12.37 11.43 -15.46
N GLU A 272 13.51 11.46 -14.78
CA GLU A 272 14.15 10.28 -14.18
C GLU A 272 13.59 9.96 -12.79
N SER A 273 12.96 10.93 -12.13
CA SER A 273 12.36 10.71 -10.80
C SER A 273 11.04 9.95 -10.92
N PRO A 274 10.71 9.07 -9.95
CA PRO A 274 9.35 8.54 -9.85
C PRO A 274 8.38 9.63 -9.38
N GLY A 275 7.08 9.47 -9.64
CA GLY A 275 6.05 10.23 -8.91
C GLY A 275 6.03 9.84 -7.43
N LYS A 276 5.28 10.55 -6.58
CA LYS A 276 5.11 10.24 -5.14
C LYS A 276 6.39 10.32 -4.27
N VAL A 277 7.48 10.96 -4.69
CA VAL A 277 8.74 11.04 -3.88
C VAL A 277 8.54 11.65 -2.48
N GLY A 278 7.57 12.54 -2.32
CA GLY A 278 7.21 13.11 -1.02
C GLY A 278 6.57 12.06 -0.09
N GLN A 279 5.79 11.12 -0.63
CA GLN A 279 5.31 9.98 0.16
C GLN A 279 6.48 9.11 0.62
N TRP A 280 7.43 8.83 -0.28
CA TRP A 280 8.62 8.02 0.02
C TRP A 280 9.49 8.67 1.11
N LEU A 281 9.78 9.97 1.00
CA LEU A 281 10.50 10.71 2.05
C LEU A 281 9.71 10.76 3.37
N GLY A 282 8.40 10.96 3.30
CA GLY A 282 7.53 10.91 4.48
C GLY A 282 7.59 9.56 5.20
N TRP A 283 7.66 8.46 4.44
CA TRP A 283 7.83 7.13 4.97
C TRP A 283 9.18 6.95 5.67
N GLN A 284 10.27 7.46 5.10
CA GLN A 284 11.58 7.40 5.76
C GLN A 284 11.61 8.24 7.05
N ILE A 285 10.95 9.40 7.08
CA ILE A 285 10.82 10.21 8.31
C ILE A 285 10.06 9.44 9.40
N VAL A 286 8.96 8.78 9.04
CA VAL A 286 8.15 8.00 9.99
C VAL A 286 8.93 6.78 10.50
N ARG A 287 9.65 6.05 9.62
CA ARG A 287 10.55 4.96 10.02
C ARG A 287 11.62 5.46 10.99
N SER A 288 12.32 6.55 10.66
CA SER A 288 13.31 7.19 11.53
C SER A 288 12.71 7.58 12.89
N PHE A 289 11.47 8.09 12.92
CA PHE A 289 10.78 8.37 14.18
C PHE A 289 10.55 7.12 15.02
N MET A 290 10.05 6.05 14.44
CA MET A 290 9.78 4.80 15.17
C MET A 290 11.06 4.12 15.65
N ASP A 291 12.17 4.25 14.91
CA ASP A 291 13.48 3.73 15.33
C ASP A 291 14.10 4.52 16.50
N ASN A 292 13.78 5.82 16.60
CA ASN A 292 14.37 6.72 17.59
C ASN A 292 13.48 6.98 18.82
N ASN A 293 12.27 6.42 18.87
CA ASN A 293 11.29 6.69 19.92
C ASN A 293 10.55 5.40 20.32
N SER A 294 10.40 5.18 21.63
CA SER A 294 9.56 4.10 22.16
C SER A 294 8.07 4.48 22.10
N VAL A 295 7.48 4.39 20.90
CA VAL A 295 6.08 4.71 20.63
C VAL A 295 5.42 3.48 19.98
N SER A 296 4.21 3.13 20.41
CA SER A 296 3.45 2.03 19.78
C SER A 296 2.90 2.44 18.41
N PHE A 297 2.57 1.45 17.57
CA PHE A 297 1.98 1.71 16.25
C PHE A 297 0.68 2.55 16.35
N ASN A 298 -0.23 2.22 17.28
CA ASN A 298 -1.47 2.98 17.46
C ASN A 298 -1.21 4.44 17.88
N GLN A 299 -0.25 4.67 18.78
CA GLN A 299 0.13 6.03 19.18
C GLN A 299 0.73 6.81 18.01
N LEU A 300 1.54 6.18 17.15
CA LEU A 300 2.07 6.83 15.94
C LEU A 300 0.93 7.41 15.08
N LEU A 301 -0.17 6.69 14.92
CA LEU A 301 -1.29 7.13 14.08
C LEU A 301 -1.92 8.43 14.60
N GLU A 302 -1.93 8.64 15.91
CA GLU A 302 -2.53 9.81 16.59
C GLU A 302 -1.62 11.05 16.62
N LEU A 303 -0.30 10.89 16.54
CA LEU A 303 0.64 12.00 16.65
C LEU A 303 0.58 12.94 15.44
N ASP A 304 0.70 14.25 15.67
CA ASP A 304 0.73 15.23 14.58
C ASP A 304 2.06 15.20 13.78
N ALA A 305 2.02 15.75 12.57
CA ALA A 305 3.15 15.73 11.64
C ALA A 305 4.40 16.44 12.18
N LYS A 306 4.22 17.55 12.91
CA LYS A 306 5.31 18.32 13.48
C LYS A 306 6.01 17.52 14.59
N THR A 307 5.24 16.93 15.49
CA THR A 307 5.78 16.09 16.57
C THR A 307 6.59 14.92 16.01
N ILE A 308 6.06 14.23 14.99
CA ILE A 308 6.78 13.13 14.33
C ILE A 308 8.08 13.64 13.71
N PHE A 309 8.02 14.73 12.94
CA PHE A 309 9.19 15.28 12.27
C PHE A 309 10.29 15.72 13.23
N GLU A 310 9.96 16.53 14.24
CA GLU A 310 10.94 17.07 15.20
C GLU A 310 11.64 15.98 16.01
N ARG A 311 10.92 14.90 16.33
CA ARG A 311 11.43 13.76 17.11
C ARG A 311 12.01 12.65 16.24
N SER A 312 11.89 12.73 14.93
CA SER A 312 12.36 11.70 14.00
C SER A 312 13.87 11.55 14.00
N LYS A 313 14.59 12.64 14.28
CA LYS A 313 16.03 12.80 14.03
C LYS A 313 16.43 12.49 12.58
N TYR A 314 15.47 12.55 11.65
CA TYR A 314 15.67 12.19 10.26
C TYR A 314 16.76 13.04 9.63
N LYS A 315 17.77 12.35 9.11
CA LYS A 315 18.89 12.91 8.34
C LYS A 315 19.26 11.85 7.31
N PRO A 316 19.02 12.09 6.01
CA PRO A 316 19.46 11.19 4.95
C PRO A 316 20.94 10.87 5.07
N GLU A 317 21.30 9.61 4.81
CA GLU A 317 22.70 9.22 4.64
C GLU A 317 23.26 9.89 3.38
N LYS A 318 24.53 10.29 3.44
CA LYS A 318 25.20 11.02 2.35
C LYS A 318 25.81 10.10 1.31
#